data_AF-A0A8J5IWW2-F1
#
_entry.id   AF-A0A8J5IWW2-F1
#
_cell.length_a   1.000
_cell.length_b   1.000
_cell.length_c   1.000
_cell.angle_alpha   90.00
_cell.angle_beta   90.00
_cell.angle_gamma   90.00
#
_symmetry.space_group_name_H-M   'P 1'
#
loop_
_entity.id
_entity.type
_entity.pdbx_description
1 polymer ?
#
loop_
_entity_poly.entity_id
_entity_poly.type
_entity_poly.pdbx_seq_one_letter_code
_entity_poly.pdbx_strand_id
1 'polypeptide(L)'
;MTMKEEDARLGEKRGRLLCSGAVCIHFSKENVTAWKELRSGRATETAADVAQLQHYVLDSEASVSPSSEVYRCLTCQFRGIRELYKQQMQEIEDGEDDGSFMAHAILHNHNIAMMERKKQLYCASCRDFIYPDAALGGRRRRKRQIRGMVTPHMLLRRGLVNMGNTCFMSSVLQALAHNPMLQHYFFVARSHDTTICQQQRQRLLSKRQEQMKTEKEKQSSEDEEEEQATNRGPGPAITVCLGCELAAFMAQLVPPSAHLHQKTLMASPIAPQGILEAMWNAFPSFIGTAQHDAHELLIALLGGLHSHTHPRVFVHGGASPRFTPRGHSLCDCAVHQHFSGVLRSELACGSCGNASHKFDPFLDVSVSLNDEKNKSSKGEKREASESSTTTIESLLRQFAAEEELRGSNQVYCVRCSNYQTHYKSLNLHTLPNVLVFHIRRLDFYRQQKLMQNVQFPLTGLNMRPFTSVGIDEASDRKKRDSKSAVNGRPEDPSEYVYDLVAVVNHHGESVNGGHYTSYVRDEVQRWILFDDVEVTTVPADEVENSQAYLLCYVRRNPFIAVAS
;
A
#
# COMPACT_ATOMS: atom_id res chain seq x y z
N MET A 1 4.56 -48.25 -11.15
CA MET A 1 4.23 -47.92 -9.74
C MET A 1 3.02 -48.76 -9.32
N THR A 2 3.13 -49.57 -8.27
CA THR A 2 2.01 -50.30 -7.66
C THR A 2 1.51 -49.51 -6.46
N MET A 3 0.33 -48.91 -6.56
CA MET A 3 -0.31 -48.20 -5.44
C MET A 3 -1.10 -49.18 -4.58
N LYS A 4 -0.99 -49.05 -3.26
CA LYS A 4 -1.81 -49.80 -2.29
C LYS A 4 -2.87 -48.87 -1.72
N GLU A 5 -4.10 -49.39 -1.63
CA GLU A 5 -5.26 -48.69 -1.10
C GLU A 5 -5.51 -49.22 0.32
N GLU A 6 -5.44 -48.34 1.32
CA GLU A 6 -5.71 -48.69 2.72
C GLU A 6 -6.88 -47.83 3.26
N ASP A 7 -7.82 -48.48 3.95
CA ASP A 7 -8.93 -47.78 4.59
C ASP A 7 -8.42 -47.10 5.88
N ALA A 8 -8.64 -45.78 6.00
CA ALA A 8 -8.13 -45.01 7.11
C ALA A 8 -9.22 -44.16 7.78
N ARG A 9 -9.04 -43.90 9.09
CA ARG A 9 -9.91 -43.03 9.88
C ARG A 9 -9.10 -41.89 10.50
N LEU A 10 -9.53 -40.65 10.23
CA LEU A 10 -9.03 -39.42 10.86
C LEU A 10 -10.25 -38.71 11.48
N GLY A 11 -10.40 -38.80 12.80
CA GLY A 11 -11.61 -38.35 13.50
C GLY A 11 -12.85 -39.19 13.15
N GLU A 12 -14.01 -38.55 13.02
CA GLU A 12 -15.28 -39.23 12.69
C GLU A 12 -15.46 -39.55 11.19
N LYS A 13 -14.57 -39.05 10.32
CA LYS A 13 -14.69 -39.22 8.86
C LYS A 13 -13.91 -40.45 8.38
N ARG A 14 -14.56 -41.30 7.58
CA ARG A 14 -13.94 -42.46 6.90
C ARG A 14 -13.47 -42.06 5.50
N GLY A 15 -12.21 -42.31 5.18
CA GLY A 15 -11.62 -42.01 3.87
C GLY A 15 -10.70 -43.14 3.39
N ARG A 16 -10.19 -43.02 2.16
CA ARG A 16 -9.19 -43.94 1.62
C ARG A 16 -7.88 -43.22 1.37
N LEU A 17 -6.80 -43.89 1.73
CA LEU A 17 -5.44 -43.42 1.57
C LEU A 17 -4.85 -44.03 0.30
N LEU A 18 -4.46 -43.17 -0.64
CA LEU A 18 -3.71 -43.56 -1.83
C LEU A 18 -2.24 -43.24 -1.59
N CYS A 19 -1.43 -44.28 -1.50
CA CYS A 19 0.00 -44.15 -1.25
C CYS A 19 0.81 -44.56 -2.48
N SER A 20 1.75 -43.69 -2.86
CA SER A 20 2.77 -43.94 -3.89
C SER A 20 4.13 -43.67 -3.29
N GLY A 21 4.85 -44.74 -2.91
CA GLY A 21 6.09 -44.63 -2.16
C GLY A 21 5.86 -44.03 -0.76
N ALA A 22 6.66 -43.04 -0.38
CA ALA A 22 6.58 -42.37 0.93
C ALA A 22 5.51 -41.26 1.02
N VAL A 23 4.72 -41.07 -0.04
CA VAL A 23 3.69 -40.03 -0.15
C VAL A 23 2.31 -40.68 -0.04
N CYS A 24 1.48 -40.13 0.82
CA CYS A 24 0.14 -40.62 1.11
C CYS A 24 -0.86 -39.47 1.05
N ILE A 25 -1.87 -39.60 0.20
CA ILE A 25 -2.90 -38.59 -0.04
C ILE A 25 -4.25 -39.13 0.46
N HIS A 26 -4.95 -38.33 1.28
CA HIS A 26 -6.21 -38.71 1.90
C HIS A 26 -7.40 -38.20 1.09
N PHE A 27 -8.25 -39.12 0.60
CA PHE A 27 -9.45 -38.79 -0.17
C PHE A 27 -10.74 -39.12 0.59
N SER A 28 -11.80 -38.34 0.37
CA SER A 28 -13.17 -38.77 0.72
C SER A 28 -13.63 -39.88 -0.23
N LYS A 29 -14.61 -40.69 0.21
CA LYS A 29 -15.15 -41.80 -0.63
C LYS A 29 -15.77 -41.31 -1.94
N GLU A 30 -16.43 -40.15 -1.94
CA GLU A 30 -17.01 -39.59 -3.16
C GLU A 30 -15.91 -39.22 -4.18
N ASN A 31 -14.79 -38.67 -3.72
CA ASN A 31 -13.70 -38.17 -4.56
C ASN A 31 -12.88 -39.30 -5.22
N VAL A 32 -12.74 -40.46 -4.56
CA VAL A 32 -12.09 -41.64 -5.16
C VAL A 32 -12.91 -42.20 -6.32
N THR A 33 -14.23 -42.10 -6.24
CA THR A 33 -15.16 -42.61 -7.26
C THR A 33 -15.12 -41.73 -8.50
N ALA A 34 -15.18 -40.40 -8.32
CA ALA A 34 -15.03 -39.42 -9.39
C ALA A 34 -13.69 -39.57 -10.14
N TRP A 35 -12.59 -39.78 -9.42
CA TRP A 35 -11.28 -40.02 -10.03
C TRP A 35 -11.20 -41.32 -10.84
N LYS A 36 -11.85 -42.41 -10.38
CA LYS A 36 -11.91 -43.69 -11.10
C LYS A 36 -12.69 -43.57 -12.41
N GLU A 37 -13.77 -42.80 -12.41
CA GLU A 37 -14.56 -42.53 -13.62
C GLU A 37 -13.77 -41.73 -14.66
N LEU A 38 -13.06 -40.68 -14.21
CA LEU A 38 -12.18 -39.84 -15.04
C LEU A 38 -11.07 -40.65 -15.71
N ARG A 39 -10.42 -41.54 -14.95
CA ARG A 39 -9.34 -42.41 -15.45
C ARG A 39 -9.83 -43.50 -16.39
N SER A 40 -11.10 -43.88 -16.29
CA SER A 40 -11.72 -44.86 -17.19
C SER A 40 -12.24 -44.24 -18.50
N GLY A 41 -12.06 -42.93 -18.69
CA GLY A 41 -12.47 -42.21 -19.89
C GLY A 41 -13.98 -42.09 -20.07
N ARG A 42 -14.77 -42.29 -19.01
CA ARG A 42 -16.24 -42.35 -19.06
C ARG A 42 -16.96 -41.05 -18.70
N ALA A 43 -16.23 -39.99 -18.34
CA ALA A 43 -16.83 -38.71 -17.95
C ALA A 43 -16.84 -37.73 -19.12
N THR A 44 -18.03 -37.22 -19.47
CA THR A 44 -18.24 -36.07 -20.34
C THR A 44 -18.94 -34.98 -19.54
N GLU A 45 -18.31 -33.80 -19.49
CA GLU A 45 -18.82 -32.48 -19.07
C GLU A 45 -18.20 -31.80 -17.82
N THR A 46 -17.83 -30.54 -18.10
CA THR A 46 -17.50 -29.33 -17.32
C THR A 46 -16.49 -29.37 -16.17
N ALA A 47 -15.31 -28.79 -16.44
CA ALA A 47 -14.21 -28.46 -15.53
C ALA A 47 -14.54 -27.42 -14.43
N ALA A 48 -15.80 -27.06 -14.19
CA ALA A 48 -16.17 -26.04 -13.20
C ALA A 48 -16.38 -26.61 -11.78
N ASP A 49 -16.68 -27.90 -11.62
CA ASP A 49 -17.09 -28.46 -10.32
C ASP A 49 -15.99 -29.22 -9.56
N VAL A 50 -14.76 -29.27 -10.10
CA VAL A 50 -13.60 -29.89 -9.41
C VAL A 50 -12.77 -28.84 -8.63
N ALA A 51 -13.19 -27.58 -8.62
CA ALA A 51 -12.47 -26.45 -8.03
C ALA A 51 -12.53 -26.35 -6.48
N GLN A 52 -12.65 -27.47 -5.77
CA GLN A 52 -12.43 -27.53 -4.32
C GLN A 52 -11.39 -28.59 -3.95
N LEU A 53 -10.21 -28.49 -4.56
CA LEU A 53 -9.02 -29.20 -4.11
C LEU A 53 -8.26 -28.34 -3.09
N GLN A 54 -8.67 -28.40 -1.81
CA GLN A 54 -7.87 -27.87 -0.71
C GLN A 54 -6.72 -28.85 -0.39
N HIS A 55 -5.47 -28.37 -0.43
CA HIS A 55 -4.35 -29.09 0.16
C HIS A 55 -3.64 -28.26 1.25
N TYR A 56 -3.66 -28.82 2.47
CA TYR A 56 -2.75 -28.50 3.55
C TYR A 56 -1.43 -29.25 3.33
N VAL A 57 -0.30 -28.54 3.43
CA VAL A 57 1.00 -29.16 3.71
C VAL A 57 1.20 -29.08 5.22
N LEU A 58 1.08 -30.22 5.90
CA LEU A 58 1.18 -30.32 7.36
C LEU A 58 2.62 -30.21 7.85
N ASP A 59 2.76 -29.50 8.96
CA ASP A 59 3.85 -29.46 9.95
C ASP A 59 4.29 -30.86 10.44
N SER A 60 4.89 -31.67 9.57
CA SER A 60 5.61 -32.86 10.02
C SER A 60 7.04 -32.84 9.50
N GLU A 61 7.96 -32.37 10.35
CA GLU A 61 9.42 -32.50 10.14
C GLU A 61 9.87 -33.98 10.01
N ALA A 62 8.97 -34.94 10.21
CA ALA A 62 9.27 -36.38 10.26
C ALA A 62 9.30 -37.10 8.90
N SER A 63 8.90 -36.44 7.78
CA SER A 63 8.74 -37.12 6.47
C SER A 63 9.63 -36.59 5.35
N VAL A 64 10.54 -35.67 5.65
CA VAL A 64 11.46 -35.09 4.67
C VAL A 64 12.72 -35.93 4.58
N SER A 65 13.09 -36.40 3.38
CA SER A 65 14.38 -37.03 3.15
C SER A 65 15.49 -36.08 3.64
N PRO A 66 16.53 -36.57 4.36
CA PRO A 66 17.65 -35.74 4.81
C PRO A 66 18.37 -34.97 3.68
N SER A 67 18.13 -35.36 2.43
CA SER A 67 18.70 -34.77 1.22
C SER A 67 17.80 -33.75 0.50
N SER A 68 16.57 -33.51 0.97
CA SER A 68 15.62 -32.62 0.29
C SER A 68 15.92 -31.15 0.58
N GLU A 69 16.08 -30.34 -0.47
CA GLU A 69 16.33 -28.91 -0.33
C GLU A 69 15.04 -28.19 0.08
N VAL A 70 15.04 -27.64 1.30
CA VAL A 70 13.98 -26.75 1.80
C VAL A 70 14.25 -25.33 1.32
N TYR A 71 13.24 -24.71 0.75
CA TYR A 71 13.26 -23.35 0.24
C TYR A 71 12.38 -22.46 1.08
N ARG A 72 12.80 -21.20 1.24
CA ARG A 72 12.11 -20.20 2.04
C ARG A 72 12.00 -18.89 1.28
N CYS A 73 10.79 -18.33 1.19
CA CYS A 73 10.62 -16.96 0.71
C CYS A 73 11.11 -16.01 1.81
N LEU A 74 12.00 -15.07 1.49
CA LEU A 74 12.54 -14.14 2.50
C LEU A 74 11.56 -13.04 2.88
N THR A 75 10.50 -12.87 2.08
CA THR A 75 9.48 -11.83 2.25
C THR A 75 8.27 -12.35 3.03
N CYS A 76 7.61 -13.44 2.60
CA CYS A 76 6.48 -14.03 3.34
C CYS A 76 6.86 -15.21 4.27
N GLN A 77 8.13 -15.60 4.33
CA GLN A 77 8.61 -16.72 5.15
C GLN A 77 8.04 -18.11 4.77
N PHE A 78 7.27 -18.21 3.68
CA PHE A 78 6.72 -19.48 3.18
C PHE A 78 7.83 -20.50 2.95
N ARG A 79 7.62 -21.73 3.43
CA ARG A 79 8.55 -22.85 3.30
C ARG A 79 7.99 -23.92 2.37
N GLY A 80 8.82 -24.39 1.44
CA GLY A 80 8.44 -25.43 0.48
C GLY A 80 9.61 -26.34 0.13
N ILE A 81 9.32 -27.57 -0.30
CA ILE A 81 10.34 -28.52 -0.76
C ILE A 81 10.33 -28.48 -2.29
N ARG A 82 11.47 -28.16 -2.90
CA ARG A 82 11.60 -27.95 -4.36
C ARG A 82 11.06 -29.11 -5.20
N GLU A 83 11.23 -30.32 -4.72
CA GLU A 83 10.86 -31.56 -5.41
C GLU A 83 9.34 -31.76 -5.49
N LEU A 84 8.57 -31.23 -4.54
CA LEU A 84 7.10 -31.28 -4.56
C LEU A 84 6.52 -30.40 -5.68
N TYR A 85 7.21 -29.30 -6.01
CA TYR A 85 6.76 -28.38 -7.05
C TYR A 85 7.14 -28.83 -8.46
N LYS A 86 8.06 -29.78 -8.64
CA LYS A 86 8.42 -30.29 -9.97
C LYS A 86 7.26 -31.00 -10.68
N GLN A 87 6.37 -31.67 -9.95
CA GLN A 87 5.20 -32.37 -10.53
C GLN A 87 4.08 -31.40 -10.94
N GLN A 88 3.82 -30.34 -10.16
CA GLN A 88 2.87 -29.29 -10.54
C GLN A 88 3.29 -28.52 -11.81
N MET A 89 4.56 -28.60 -12.21
CA MET A 89 5.13 -27.85 -13.33
C MET A 89 4.95 -28.55 -14.69
N GLN A 90 4.74 -29.86 -14.73
CA GLN A 90 4.46 -30.58 -15.98
C GLN A 90 3.07 -30.27 -16.54
N GLU A 91 2.13 -29.86 -15.70
CA GLU A 91 0.77 -29.50 -16.13
C GLU A 91 0.69 -28.14 -16.83
N ILE A 92 1.71 -27.28 -16.68
CA ILE A 92 1.80 -25.96 -17.33
C ILE A 92 2.33 -26.07 -18.78
N GLU A 93 3.05 -27.14 -19.13
CA GLU A 93 3.61 -27.32 -20.48
C GLU A 93 2.59 -27.81 -21.52
N ASP A 94 1.49 -28.44 -21.09
CA ASP A 94 0.58 -29.16 -21.99
C ASP A 94 -0.77 -28.45 -22.26
N GLY A 95 -0.97 -27.20 -21.82
CA GLY A 95 -2.22 -26.46 -22.00
C GLY A 95 -2.01 -25.02 -22.45
N GLU A 96 -2.67 -24.64 -23.54
CA GLU A 96 -2.82 -23.24 -23.99
C GLU A 96 -3.36 -22.39 -22.82
N ASP A 97 -2.53 -21.51 -22.26
CA ASP A 97 -2.98 -20.45 -21.34
C ASP A 97 -2.33 -19.11 -21.72
N ASP A 98 -3.19 -18.26 -22.25
CA ASP A 98 -3.03 -16.89 -22.71
C ASP A 98 -2.99 -15.87 -21.55
N GLY A 99 -2.83 -16.32 -20.30
CA GLY A 99 -2.62 -15.50 -19.12
C GLY A 99 -1.23 -15.70 -18.48
N SER A 100 -0.51 -14.60 -18.24
CA SER A 100 0.80 -14.63 -17.56
C SER A 100 0.81 -15.49 -16.28
N PHE A 101 1.94 -16.08 -15.89
CA PHE A 101 2.10 -16.84 -14.63
C PHE A 101 1.50 -16.12 -13.39
N MET A 102 1.47 -14.79 -13.37
CA MET A 102 0.81 -14.01 -12.32
C MET A 102 -0.71 -14.24 -12.27
N ALA A 103 -1.38 -14.31 -13.42
CA ALA A 103 -2.81 -14.62 -13.51
C ALA A 103 -3.09 -16.06 -13.07
N HIS A 104 -2.28 -17.03 -13.53
CA HIS A 104 -2.36 -18.43 -13.10
C HIS A 104 -2.17 -18.58 -11.59
N ALA A 105 -1.16 -17.91 -11.02
CA ALA A 105 -0.86 -17.97 -9.59
C ALA A 105 -2.00 -17.42 -8.72
N ILE A 106 -2.67 -16.36 -9.18
CA ILE A 106 -3.81 -15.74 -8.49
C ILE A 106 -5.07 -16.61 -8.61
N LEU A 107 -5.35 -17.16 -9.79
CA LEU A 107 -6.56 -17.94 -10.06
C LEU A 107 -6.52 -19.34 -9.43
N HIS A 108 -5.34 -19.96 -9.39
CA HIS A 108 -5.18 -21.34 -8.92
C HIS A 108 -4.43 -21.43 -7.57
N ASN A 109 -4.15 -20.30 -6.93
CA ASN A 109 -3.37 -20.20 -5.68
C ASN A 109 -1.99 -20.88 -5.77
N HIS A 110 -1.45 -20.94 -6.99
CA HIS A 110 -0.14 -21.49 -7.32
C HIS A 110 0.92 -20.40 -7.19
N ASN A 111 1.21 -20.03 -5.94
CA ASN A 111 2.05 -18.86 -5.63
C ASN A 111 3.54 -19.05 -5.91
N ILE A 112 3.98 -20.15 -6.53
CA ILE A 112 5.40 -20.44 -6.78
C ILE A 112 5.62 -20.84 -8.25
N ALA A 113 6.49 -20.13 -8.96
CA ALA A 113 7.01 -20.52 -10.27
C ALA A 113 8.50 -20.85 -10.20
N MET A 114 8.97 -21.66 -11.15
CA MET A 114 10.38 -21.82 -11.44
C MET A 114 10.72 -21.15 -12.76
N MET A 115 11.61 -20.16 -12.74
CA MET A 115 12.15 -19.56 -13.95
C MET A 115 13.17 -20.54 -14.56
N GLU A 116 12.74 -21.28 -15.58
CA GLU A 116 13.47 -22.41 -16.16
C GLU A 116 14.91 -22.06 -16.59
N ARG A 117 15.10 -20.94 -17.28
CA ARG A 117 16.42 -20.47 -17.74
C ARG A 117 17.43 -20.23 -16.62
N LYS A 118 16.96 -19.93 -15.40
CA LYS A 118 17.82 -19.61 -14.25
C LYS A 118 17.71 -20.63 -13.11
N LYS A 119 16.81 -21.62 -13.23
CA LYS A 119 16.45 -22.57 -12.15
C LYS A 119 16.18 -21.86 -10.81
N GLN A 120 15.56 -20.68 -10.87
CA GLN A 120 15.24 -19.84 -9.71
C GLN A 120 13.75 -19.92 -9.40
N LEU A 121 13.39 -20.15 -8.14
CA LEU A 121 12.00 -20.14 -7.68
C LEU A 121 11.53 -18.70 -7.43
N TYR A 122 10.28 -18.39 -7.75
CA TYR A 122 9.66 -17.07 -7.65
C TYR A 122 8.30 -17.18 -6.97
N CYS A 123 8.07 -16.37 -5.94
CA CYS A 123 6.82 -16.26 -5.22
C CYS A 123 5.93 -15.20 -5.85
N ALA A 124 4.76 -15.58 -6.38
CA ALA A 124 3.80 -14.65 -6.97
C ALA A 124 3.15 -13.73 -5.92
N SER A 125 2.93 -14.22 -4.69
CA SER A 125 2.35 -13.41 -3.60
C SER A 125 3.29 -12.29 -3.16
N CYS A 126 4.59 -12.58 -3.09
CA CYS A 126 5.61 -11.59 -2.71
C CYS A 126 6.20 -10.85 -3.90
N ARG A 127 5.90 -11.31 -5.12
CA ARG A 127 6.55 -10.88 -6.36
C ARG A 127 8.09 -10.92 -6.29
N ASP A 128 8.65 -11.92 -5.61
CA ASP A 128 10.08 -12.01 -5.25
C ASP A 128 10.62 -13.44 -5.40
N PHE A 129 11.93 -13.62 -5.55
CA PHE A 129 12.57 -14.93 -5.66
C PHE A 129 12.66 -15.67 -4.31
N ILE A 130 12.60 -17.00 -4.34
CA ILE A 130 12.65 -17.90 -3.19
C ILE A 130 14.04 -18.53 -3.11
N TYR A 131 14.63 -18.56 -1.90
CA TYR A 131 16.02 -18.94 -1.68
C TYR A 131 16.15 -20.23 -0.83
N PRO A 132 17.24 -21.03 -0.98
CA PRO A 132 17.43 -22.26 -0.20
C PRO A 132 17.76 -21.96 1.28
N ASP A 133 17.19 -22.71 2.21
CA ASP A 133 17.33 -22.51 3.66
C ASP A 133 18.78 -22.79 4.16
N ALA A 134 19.47 -23.75 3.53
CA ALA A 134 20.88 -24.07 3.82
C ALA A 134 21.87 -22.93 3.50
N ALA A 135 21.48 -21.95 2.66
CA ALA A 135 22.30 -20.76 2.38
C ALA A 135 22.33 -19.76 3.56
N LEU A 136 21.48 -19.94 4.58
CA LEU A 136 21.34 -19.03 5.72
C LEU A 136 22.17 -19.44 6.95
N GLY A 137 22.72 -20.66 6.95
CA GLY A 137 23.51 -21.23 8.06
C GLY A 137 25.02 -21.07 7.91
N GLY A 138 25.59 -19.95 8.36
CA GLY A 138 27.04 -19.84 8.52
C GLY A 138 27.57 -18.40 8.61
N ARG A 139 28.01 -17.99 9.81
CA ARG A 139 28.56 -16.64 10.11
C ARG A 139 29.72 -16.21 9.18
N ARG A 140 30.44 -17.14 8.53
CA ARG A 140 31.53 -16.84 7.59
C ARG A 140 31.16 -16.86 6.11
N ARG A 141 29.95 -17.32 5.73
CA ARG A 141 29.46 -17.36 4.34
C ARG A 141 28.41 -16.30 4.00
N ARG A 142 27.88 -15.58 5.00
CA ARG A 142 27.06 -14.36 4.81
C ARG A 142 27.69 -13.33 3.85
N LYS A 143 29.02 -13.27 3.74
CA LYS A 143 29.70 -12.29 2.86
C LYS A 143 29.72 -12.63 1.36
N ARG A 144 29.43 -13.87 0.94
CA ARG A 144 29.63 -14.29 -0.47
C ARG A 144 28.34 -14.62 -1.23
N GLN A 145 27.24 -14.89 -0.54
CA GLN A 145 25.95 -15.28 -1.15
C GLN A 145 24.88 -14.17 -1.12
N ILE A 146 25.17 -13.02 -0.50
CA ILE A 146 24.41 -11.75 -0.63
C ILE A 146 24.62 -11.08 -2.01
N ARG A 147 25.41 -11.68 -2.91
CA ARG A 147 25.70 -11.12 -4.25
C ARG A 147 24.57 -11.28 -5.29
N GLY A 148 23.43 -11.87 -4.92
CA GLY A 148 22.31 -12.11 -5.85
C GLY A 148 20.90 -12.06 -5.24
N MET A 149 20.77 -11.79 -3.93
CA MET A 149 19.60 -11.05 -3.45
C MET A 149 19.78 -9.64 -3.98
N VAL A 150 18.72 -9.02 -4.47
CA VAL A 150 18.65 -7.56 -4.40
C VAL A 150 18.75 -7.26 -2.90
N THR A 151 19.96 -6.98 -2.43
CA THR A 151 20.15 -6.24 -1.18
C THR A 151 19.17 -5.09 -1.22
N PRO A 152 18.47 -4.72 -0.12
CA PRO A 152 17.98 -3.36 -0.01
C PRO A 152 19.17 -2.50 -0.43
N HIS A 153 19.08 -1.86 -1.59
CA HIS A 153 20.20 -1.06 -2.04
C HIS A 153 20.31 -0.01 -0.96
N MET A 154 21.39 -0.05 -0.15
CA MET A 154 21.62 1.01 0.83
C MET A 154 21.62 2.30 0.04
N LEU A 155 20.56 3.09 0.16
CA LEU A 155 20.41 4.24 -0.69
C LEU A 155 21.54 5.23 -0.40
N LEU A 156 22.02 5.85 -1.47
CA LEU A 156 22.90 6.99 -1.37
C LEU A 156 22.13 8.12 -0.70
N ARG A 157 22.77 8.70 0.30
CA ARG A 157 22.31 9.86 1.02
C ARG A 157 22.70 11.08 0.20
N ARG A 158 21.75 11.56 -0.59
CA ARG A 158 21.91 12.71 -1.49
C ARG A 158 20.92 13.79 -1.09
N GLY A 159 21.43 14.98 -0.82
CA GLY A 159 20.59 16.15 -0.65
C GLY A 159 19.96 16.58 -1.98
N LEU A 160 18.97 17.45 -1.94
CA LEU A 160 18.33 18.04 -3.11
C LEU A 160 18.65 19.52 -3.19
N VAL A 161 19.09 19.97 -4.37
CA VAL A 161 19.37 21.38 -4.61
C VAL A 161 18.08 22.17 -4.52
N ASN A 162 18.04 23.18 -3.65
CA ASN A 162 16.95 24.13 -3.60
C ASN A 162 17.01 25.06 -4.83
N MET A 163 16.00 24.98 -5.70
CA MET A 163 15.90 25.77 -6.93
C MET A 163 15.05 27.03 -6.75
N GLY A 164 15.03 27.58 -5.54
CA GLY A 164 14.29 28.80 -5.17
C GLY A 164 13.53 28.59 -3.87
N ASN A 165 12.29 28.13 -3.98
CA ASN A 165 11.42 27.81 -2.83
C ASN A 165 11.00 26.35 -2.85
N THR A 166 11.87 25.44 -3.27
CA THR A 166 11.52 24.04 -3.53
C THR A 166 11.63 23.12 -2.30
N CYS A 167 11.88 23.63 -1.10
CA CYS A 167 12.06 22.80 0.10
C CYS A 167 10.82 21.96 0.47
N PHE A 168 9.60 22.48 0.21
CA PHE A 168 8.36 21.70 0.35
C PHE A 168 8.37 20.48 -0.56
N MET A 169 8.97 20.59 -1.74
CA MET A 169 9.13 19.48 -2.67
C MET A 169 10.30 18.58 -2.31
N SER A 170 11.45 19.14 -1.94
CA SER A 170 12.61 18.37 -1.50
C SER A 170 12.22 17.39 -0.39
N SER A 171 11.55 17.90 0.66
CA SER A 171 11.14 17.11 1.82
C SER A 171 10.14 15.99 1.49
N VAL A 172 9.12 16.28 0.65
CA VAL A 172 8.14 15.27 0.21
C VAL A 172 8.78 14.22 -0.70
N LEU A 173 9.65 14.62 -1.63
CA LEU A 173 10.35 13.69 -2.52
C LEU A 173 11.28 12.75 -1.76
N GLN A 174 12.00 13.25 -0.75
CA GLN A 174 12.84 12.39 0.10
C GLN A 174 11.99 11.36 0.86
N ALA A 175 10.85 11.77 1.43
CA ALA A 175 9.92 10.88 2.11
C ALA A 175 9.32 9.80 1.19
N LEU A 176 8.97 10.15 -0.05
CA LEU A 176 8.44 9.20 -1.04
C LEU A 176 9.52 8.26 -1.59
N ALA A 177 10.71 8.76 -1.92
CA ALA A 177 11.77 7.96 -2.52
C ALA A 177 12.37 6.93 -1.57
N HIS A 178 12.35 7.21 -0.27
CA HIS A 178 12.76 6.26 0.77
C HIS A 178 11.62 5.38 1.29
N ASN A 179 10.41 5.49 0.70
CA ASN A 179 9.30 4.62 1.06
C ASN A 179 9.53 3.21 0.47
N PRO A 180 9.59 2.15 1.29
CA PRO A 180 9.91 0.80 0.84
C PRO A 180 8.85 0.21 -0.12
N MET A 181 7.59 0.62 -0.01
CA MET A 181 6.52 0.14 -0.89
C MET A 181 6.68 0.69 -2.31
N LEU A 182 7.04 1.98 -2.43
CA LEU A 182 7.33 2.59 -3.74
C LEU A 182 8.62 2.03 -4.35
N GLN A 183 9.67 1.82 -3.55
CA GLN A 183 10.89 1.17 -4.02
C GLN A 183 10.61 -0.23 -4.57
N HIS A 184 9.83 -1.02 -3.84
CA HIS A 184 9.40 -2.34 -4.29
C HIS A 184 8.60 -2.26 -5.60
N TYR A 185 7.63 -1.35 -5.68
CA TYR A 185 6.80 -1.15 -6.87
C TYR A 185 7.63 -0.87 -8.13
N PHE A 186 8.59 0.05 -8.06
CA PHE A 186 9.39 0.46 -9.22
C PHE A 186 10.53 -0.50 -9.55
N PHE A 187 11.26 -1.03 -8.55
CA PHE A 187 12.51 -1.74 -8.79
C PHE A 187 12.41 -3.26 -8.66
N VAL A 188 11.53 -3.78 -7.80
CA VAL A 188 11.40 -5.22 -7.56
C VAL A 188 10.26 -5.80 -8.39
N ALA A 189 9.04 -5.31 -8.16
CA ALA A 189 7.86 -5.74 -8.90
C ALA A 189 7.84 -5.21 -10.34
N ARG A 190 8.60 -4.13 -10.62
CA ARG A 190 8.64 -3.44 -11.92
C ARG A 190 7.24 -3.18 -12.49
N SER A 191 6.30 -2.84 -11.61
CA SER A 191 4.88 -2.70 -11.96
C SER A 191 4.61 -1.47 -12.83
N HIS A 192 5.56 -0.53 -12.90
CA HIS A 192 5.62 0.51 -13.93
C HIS A 192 6.95 0.44 -14.68
N ASP A 193 7.00 -0.34 -15.75
CA ASP A 193 8.19 -0.43 -16.59
C ASP A 193 8.36 0.86 -17.41
N THR A 194 9.40 1.63 -17.08
CA THR A 194 9.67 2.94 -17.69
C THR A 194 9.97 2.85 -19.19
N THR A 195 10.55 1.74 -19.65
CA THR A 195 10.85 1.53 -21.08
C THR A 195 9.57 1.30 -21.86
N ILE A 196 8.70 0.42 -21.34
CA ILE A 196 7.39 0.14 -21.94
C ILE A 196 6.54 1.42 -21.94
N CYS A 197 6.51 2.14 -20.81
CA CYS A 197 5.74 3.37 -20.69
C CYS A 197 6.23 4.43 -21.70
N GLN A 198 7.54 4.63 -21.84
CA GLN A 198 8.11 5.57 -22.81
C GLN A 198 7.73 5.21 -24.26
N GLN A 199 7.86 3.93 -24.64
CA GLN A 199 7.47 3.46 -25.97
C GLN A 199 5.97 3.67 -26.24
N GLN A 200 5.11 3.40 -25.26
CA GLN A 200 3.67 3.61 -25.40
C GLN A 200 3.32 5.09 -25.55
N ARG A 201 3.94 5.98 -24.76
CA ARG A 201 3.77 7.45 -24.92
C ARG A 201 4.19 7.92 -26.31
N GLN A 202 5.36 7.48 -26.80
CA GLN A 202 5.84 7.84 -28.14
C GLN A 202 4.87 7.40 -29.25
N ARG A 203 4.35 6.16 -29.17
CA ARG A 203 3.35 5.65 -30.13
C ARG A 203 2.05 6.45 -30.11
N LEU A 204 1.62 6.96 -28.97
CA LEU A 204 0.40 7.77 -28.89
C LEU A 204 0.62 9.18 -29.42
N LEU A 205 1.79 9.77 -29.17
CA LEU A 205 2.16 11.06 -29.74
C LEU A 205 2.21 10.98 -31.27
N SER A 206 2.79 9.90 -31.84
CA SER A 206 2.81 9.71 -33.29
C SER A 206 1.41 9.54 -33.87
N LYS A 207 0.54 8.73 -33.23
CA LYS A 207 -0.86 8.56 -33.65
C LYS A 207 -1.64 9.88 -33.60
N ARG A 208 -1.41 10.71 -32.59
CA ARG A 208 -2.07 12.02 -32.46
C ARG A 208 -1.57 13.01 -33.53
N GLN A 209 -0.27 13.02 -33.81
CA GLN A 209 0.28 13.85 -34.89
C GLN A 209 -0.29 13.45 -36.25
N GLU A 210 -0.50 12.16 -36.49
CA GLU A 210 -1.15 11.64 -37.69
C GLU A 210 -2.64 12.04 -37.75
N GLN A 211 -3.39 11.90 -36.65
CA GLN A 211 -4.77 12.35 -36.54
C GLN A 211 -4.92 13.85 -36.84
N MET A 212 -4.10 14.69 -36.22
CA MET A 212 -4.12 16.15 -36.45
C MET A 212 -3.77 16.51 -37.91
N LYS A 213 -2.88 15.74 -38.58
CA LYS A 213 -2.62 15.93 -40.01
C LYS A 213 -3.86 15.59 -40.84
N THR A 214 -4.49 14.44 -40.58
CA THR A 214 -5.70 14.04 -41.31
C THR A 214 -6.90 14.96 -41.06
N GLU A 215 -7.05 15.51 -39.86
CA GLU A 215 -8.10 16.50 -39.54
C GLU A 215 -7.86 17.81 -40.27
N LYS A 216 -6.59 18.28 -40.32
CA LYS A 216 -6.20 19.50 -41.02
C LYS A 216 -6.31 19.37 -42.55
N GLU A 217 -6.08 18.17 -43.09
CA GLU A 217 -6.31 17.88 -44.51
C GLU A 217 -7.80 17.86 -44.87
N LYS A 218 -8.66 17.30 -44.00
CA LYS A 218 -10.13 17.32 -44.19
C LYS A 218 -10.75 18.71 -44.09
N GLN A 219 -10.26 19.56 -43.19
CA GLN A 219 -10.69 20.96 -43.09
C GLN A 219 -10.22 21.85 -44.25
N SER A 220 -9.34 21.35 -45.12
CA SER A 220 -8.90 22.08 -46.32
C SER A 220 -9.71 21.76 -47.58
N SER A 221 -10.72 20.87 -47.50
CA SER A 221 -11.51 20.39 -48.63
C SER A 221 -13.02 20.62 -48.55
N GLU A 222 -13.55 21.20 -47.47
CA GLU A 222 -14.99 21.49 -47.31
C GLU A 222 -15.17 22.97 -46.97
N ASP A 223 -15.94 23.67 -47.82
CA ASP A 223 -16.27 25.10 -47.70
C ASP A 223 -17.05 25.41 -46.41
N GLU A 224 -16.88 26.64 -45.95
CA GLU A 224 -17.42 27.26 -44.74
C GLU A 224 -18.94 27.07 -44.58
N GLU A 225 -19.40 26.11 -43.77
CA GLU A 225 -20.70 26.20 -43.11
C GLU A 225 -20.63 25.80 -41.62
N GLU A 226 -21.39 26.53 -40.82
CA GLU A 226 -21.34 26.66 -39.37
C GLU A 226 -21.32 25.34 -38.59
N GLU A 227 -20.28 25.13 -37.76
CA GLU A 227 -20.27 24.05 -36.76
C GLU A 227 -20.28 24.62 -35.33
N GLN A 228 -21.49 24.76 -34.77
CA GLN A 228 -21.70 24.68 -33.32
C GLN A 228 -21.66 23.20 -32.89
N ALA A 229 -20.48 22.61 -32.93
CA ALA A 229 -20.24 21.27 -32.39
C ALA A 229 -19.56 21.37 -31.01
N THR A 230 -20.07 20.59 -30.06
CA THR A 230 -19.61 20.54 -28.67
C THR A 230 -18.11 20.35 -28.58
N ASN A 231 -17.42 21.38 -28.11
CA ASN A 231 -15.98 21.45 -27.96
C ASN A 231 -15.48 20.49 -26.86
N ARG A 232 -15.42 19.19 -27.15
CA ARG A 232 -14.64 18.20 -26.40
C ARG A 232 -13.55 17.66 -27.30
N GLY A 233 -12.62 18.53 -27.66
CA GLY A 233 -11.36 18.11 -28.27
C GLY A 233 -10.69 17.04 -27.38
N PRO A 234 -9.96 16.09 -27.96
CA PRO A 234 -9.23 15.08 -27.19
C PRO A 234 -8.26 15.77 -26.23
N GLY A 235 -8.41 15.50 -24.92
CA GLY A 235 -7.59 16.10 -23.86
C GLY A 235 -6.07 15.94 -24.09
N PRO A 236 -5.22 16.74 -23.42
CA PRO A 236 -3.78 16.76 -23.69
C PRO A 236 -3.14 15.37 -23.52
N ALA A 237 -2.29 14.98 -24.47
CA ALA A 237 -1.57 13.71 -24.40
C ALA A 237 -0.48 13.85 -23.34
N ILE A 238 -0.38 12.86 -22.45
CA ILE A 238 0.68 12.80 -21.44
C ILE A 238 2.01 12.63 -22.17
N THR A 239 2.78 13.71 -22.29
CA THR A 239 4.13 13.74 -22.88
C THR A 239 5.19 13.35 -21.85
N VAL A 240 5.00 13.80 -20.61
CA VAL A 240 5.88 13.54 -19.46
C VAL A 240 5.13 12.70 -18.44
N CYS A 241 5.76 11.60 -17.98
CA CYS A 241 5.15 10.68 -17.02
C CYS A 241 5.80 10.87 -15.65
N LEU A 242 5.02 11.35 -14.68
CA LEU A 242 5.45 11.52 -13.29
C LEU A 242 5.97 10.21 -12.68
N GLY A 243 5.37 9.06 -13.02
CA GLY A 243 5.86 7.75 -12.57
C GLY A 243 7.24 7.40 -13.12
N CYS A 244 7.54 7.75 -14.38
CA CYS A 244 8.87 7.56 -14.96
C CYS A 244 9.91 8.49 -14.31
N GLU A 245 9.56 9.76 -14.10
CA GLU A 245 10.49 10.73 -13.48
C GLU A 245 10.75 10.41 -12.01
N LEU A 246 9.75 9.94 -11.27
CA LEU A 246 9.95 9.45 -9.90
C LEU A 246 10.86 8.22 -9.88
N ALA A 247 10.64 7.26 -10.76
CA ALA A 247 11.51 6.08 -10.87
C ALA A 247 12.96 6.47 -11.25
N ALA A 248 13.13 7.42 -12.17
CA ALA A 248 14.44 7.93 -12.58
C ALA A 248 15.14 8.69 -11.45
N PHE A 249 14.40 9.49 -10.68
CA PHE A 249 14.89 10.14 -9.47
C PHE A 249 15.35 9.11 -8.43
N MET A 250 14.49 8.15 -8.10
CA MET A 250 14.81 7.08 -7.14
C MET A 250 16.02 6.25 -7.59
N ALA A 251 16.20 6.02 -8.89
CA ALA A 251 17.35 5.28 -9.42
C ALA A 251 18.69 6.01 -9.17
N GLN A 252 18.70 7.33 -9.09
CA GLN A 252 19.91 8.11 -8.76
C GLN A 252 20.34 7.95 -7.28
N LEU A 253 19.42 7.50 -6.42
CA LEU A 253 19.72 7.14 -5.04
C LEU A 253 20.33 5.73 -4.95
N VAL A 254 20.23 4.89 -5.99
CA VAL A 254 20.81 3.55 -5.96
C VAL A 254 22.31 3.62 -6.26
N PRO A 255 23.18 3.00 -5.43
CA PRO A 255 24.61 2.96 -5.70
C PRO A 255 24.93 2.25 -7.03
N PRO A 256 25.80 2.81 -7.89
CA PRO A 256 26.10 2.24 -9.21
C PRO A 256 26.89 0.92 -9.17
N SER A 257 27.46 0.53 -8.02
CA SER A 257 28.16 -0.75 -7.89
C SER A 257 28.11 -1.30 -6.46
N ALA A 258 27.75 -2.57 -6.30
CA ALA A 258 27.70 -3.30 -5.02
C ALA A 258 29.07 -3.44 -4.32
N HIS A 259 30.15 -2.97 -4.95
CA HIS A 259 31.53 -3.09 -4.47
C HIS A 259 32.12 -1.81 -3.86
N LEU A 260 31.41 -0.67 -3.89
CA LEU A 260 31.87 0.50 -3.18
C LEU A 260 31.80 0.22 -1.69
N HIS A 261 32.97 0.06 -1.08
CA HIS A 261 33.13 -0.17 0.34
C HIS A 261 32.31 0.86 1.12
N GLN A 262 31.68 0.35 2.18
CA GLN A 262 30.88 0.94 3.26
C GLN A 262 31.37 2.28 3.88
N LYS A 263 32.39 2.95 3.33
CA LYS A 263 33.02 4.12 3.95
C LYS A 263 32.27 5.44 3.76
N THR A 264 31.45 5.61 2.71
CA THR A 264 30.64 6.85 2.60
C THR A 264 29.38 6.61 1.76
N LEU A 265 28.20 6.59 2.40
CA LEU A 265 26.89 6.63 1.71
C LEU A 265 26.50 8.04 1.25
N MET A 266 27.26 9.06 1.66
CA MET A 266 27.07 10.44 1.21
C MET A 266 27.52 10.59 -0.23
N ALA A 267 26.69 11.24 -1.04
CA ALA A 267 27.02 11.55 -2.42
C ALA A 267 26.52 12.97 -2.76
N SER A 268 27.01 13.51 -3.88
CA SER A 268 26.69 14.87 -4.30
C SER A 268 25.18 15.10 -4.40
N PRO A 269 24.68 16.29 -4.05
CA PRO A 269 23.27 16.64 -4.17
C PRO A 269 22.73 16.43 -5.59
N ILE A 270 21.44 16.14 -5.69
CA ILE A 270 20.71 16.01 -6.95
C ILE A 270 19.93 17.30 -7.20
N ALA A 271 19.94 17.76 -8.45
CA ALA A 271 18.99 18.72 -8.96
C ALA A 271 17.78 17.96 -9.53
N PRO A 272 16.61 17.91 -8.85
CA PRO A 272 15.48 17.08 -9.27
C PRO A 272 14.67 17.69 -10.44
N GLN A 273 15.36 18.13 -11.50
CA GLN A 273 14.76 18.89 -12.61
C GLN A 273 13.68 18.09 -13.36
N GLY A 274 13.93 16.81 -13.69
CA GLY A 274 12.97 16.00 -14.44
C GLY A 274 11.62 15.83 -13.71
N ILE A 275 11.65 15.54 -12.41
CA ILE A 275 10.44 15.41 -11.61
C ILE A 275 9.76 16.76 -11.33
N LEU A 276 10.52 17.85 -11.19
CA LEU A 276 9.98 19.22 -11.13
C LEU A 276 9.20 19.55 -12.38
N GLU A 277 9.80 19.36 -13.55
CA GLU A 277 9.16 19.62 -14.85
C GLU A 277 7.91 18.74 -15.03
N ALA A 278 7.98 17.45 -14.66
CA ALA A 278 6.81 16.58 -14.70
C ALA A 278 5.69 17.04 -13.77
N MET A 279 6.03 17.49 -12.55
CA MET A 279 5.08 18.01 -11.58
C MET A 279 4.39 19.27 -12.10
N TRP A 280 5.17 20.23 -12.62
CA TRP A 280 4.66 21.48 -13.19
C TRP A 280 3.77 21.28 -14.40
N ASN A 281 4.11 20.32 -15.27
CA ASN A 281 3.27 19.96 -16.41
C ASN A 281 1.95 19.30 -15.98
N ALA A 282 1.98 18.47 -14.93
CA ALA A 282 0.77 17.81 -14.42
C ALA A 282 -0.11 18.76 -13.60
N PHE A 283 0.51 19.70 -12.87
CA PHE A 283 -0.16 20.60 -11.93
C PHE A 283 0.42 22.02 -12.04
N PRO A 284 -0.11 22.84 -12.97
CA PRO A 284 0.38 24.19 -13.21
C PRO A 284 0.33 25.14 -12.01
N SER A 285 -0.48 24.86 -10.99
CA SER A 285 -0.56 25.65 -9.76
C SER A 285 0.75 25.68 -8.96
N PHE A 286 1.64 24.71 -9.17
CA PHE A 286 2.95 24.64 -8.52
C PHE A 286 4.07 25.31 -9.33
N ILE A 287 3.77 25.88 -10.50
CA ILE A 287 4.78 26.52 -11.36
C ILE A 287 5.33 27.78 -10.70
N GLY A 288 6.65 27.97 -10.85
CA GLY A 288 7.35 29.17 -10.44
C GLY A 288 8.09 28.98 -9.13
N THR A 289 8.35 30.09 -8.45
CA THR A 289 9.14 30.14 -7.22
C THR A 289 8.28 30.46 -6.00
N ALA A 290 6.97 30.24 -6.06
CA ALA A 290 6.10 30.43 -4.91
C ALA A 290 6.36 29.35 -3.84
N GLN A 291 6.07 29.68 -2.59
CA GLN A 291 6.04 28.71 -1.51
C GLN A 291 4.69 27.99 -1.53
N HIS A 292 4.71 26.67 -1.29
CA HIS A 292 3.52 25.83 -1.31
C HIS A 292 3.45 24.93 -0.07
N ASP A 293 2.26 24.39 0.16
CA ASP A 293 2.01 23.44 1.24
C ASP A 293 2.53 22.04 0.87
N ALA A 294 3.29 21.41 1.77
CA ALA A 294 3.84 20.08 1.53
C ALA A 294 2.76 18.97 1.50
N HIS A 295 1.64 19.15 2.24
CA HIS A 295 0.50 18.24 2.18
C HIS A 295 -0.20 18.34 0.84
N GLU A 296 -0.46 19.56 0.35
CA GLU A 296 -1.05 19.80 -0.96
C GLU A 296 -0.20 19.18 -2.08
N LEU A 297 1.14 19.38 -2.01
CA LEU A 297 2.07 18.75 -2.94
C LEU A 297 2.00 17.22 -2.87
N LEU A 298 2.01 16.64 -1.67
CA LEU A 298 1.95 15.17 -1.51
C LEU A 298 0.70 14.61 -2.18
N ILE A 299 -0.48 15.20 -1.92
CA ILE A 299 -1.74 14.77 -2.52
C ILE A 299 -1.73 14.94 -4.03
N ALA A 300 -1.20 16.04 -4.55
CA ALA A 300 -1.05 16.25 -5.99
C ALA A 300 -0.11 15.22 -6.62
N LEU A 301 1.04 14.93 -6.02
CA LEU A 301 1.97 13.89 -6.49
C LEU A 301 1.31 12.51 -6.50
N LEU A 302 0.56 12.13 -5.46
CA LEU A 302 -0.18 10.87 -5.43
C LEU A 302 -1.28 10.84 -6.51
N GLY A 303 -2.01 11.93 -6.74
CA GLY A 303 -2.98 12.02 -7.83
C GLY A 303 -2.33 11.87 -9.22
N GLY A 304 -1.17 12.50 -9.42
CA GLY A 304 -0.39 12.39 -10.66
C GLY A 304 0.18 10.98 -10.87
N LEU A 305 0.69 10.35 -9.80
CA LEU A 305 1.17 8.97 -9.84
C LEU A 305 0.04 8.00 -10.16
N HIS A 306 -1.14 8.16 -9.58
CA HIS A 306 -2.32 7.38 -9.97
C HIS A 306 -2.57 7.53 -11.48
N SER A 307 -2.64 8.78 -11.95
CA SER A 307 -2.95 9.10 -13.35
C SER A 307 -1.93 8.54 -14.34
N HIS A 308 -0.67 8.42 -13.94
CA HIS A 308 0.45 8.04 -14.80
C HIS A 308 0.96 6.60 -14.63
N THR A 309 0.64 5.92 -13.52
CA THR A 309 1.06 4.54 -13.26
C THR A 309 -0.08 3.52 -13.39
N HIS A 310 -1.32 3.97 -13.61
CA HIS A 310 -2.45 3.09 -13.84
C HIS A 310 -2.25 2.16 -15.07
N PRO A 311 -2.57 0.86 -15.02
CA PRO A 311 -2.38 -0.05 -16.17
C PRO A 311 -3.10 0.39 -17.47
N ARG A 312 -4.17 1.18 -17.31
CA ARG A 312 -4.97 1.81 -18.38
C ARG A 312 -4.70 3.30 -18.61
N VAL A 313 -3.53 3.83 -18.26
CA VAL A 313 -3.11 5.24 -18.46
C VAL A 313 -3.45 5.80 -19.86
N PHE A 314 -3.60 4.93 -20.86
CA PHE A 314 -3.81 5.30 -22.26
C PHE A 314 -5.27 5.27 -22.72
N VAL A 315 -6.22 5.00 -21.82
CA VAL A 315 -7.65 5.23 -22.08
C VAL A 315 -7.95 6.68 -21.72
N HIS A 316 -8.56 7.43 -22.65
CA HIS A 316 -8.75 8.88 -22.56
C HIS A 316 -9.33 9.32 -21.21
N GLY A 317 -8.69 10.33 -20.59
CA GLY A 317 -9.22 11.06 -19.43
C GLY A 317 -8.71 10.64 -18.05
N GLY A 318 -7.84 9.62 -17.95
CA GLY A 318 -7.46 9.06 -16.65
C GLY A 318 -8.68 8.35 -16.03
N ALA A 319 -8.60 7.05 -15.76
CA ALA A 319 -9.72 6.39 -15.12
C ALA A 319 -9.86 6.97 -13.70
N SER A 320 -10.98 7.66 -13.42
CA SER A 320 -11.39 7.89 -12.03
C SER A 320 -11.32 6.54 -11.32
N PRO A 321 -10.62 6.46 -10.18
CA PRO A 321 -10.52 5.20 -9.47
C PRO A 321 -11.92 4.70 -9.16
N ARG A 322 -12.19 3.45 -9.56
CA ARG A 322 -13.45 2.79 -9.26
C ARG A 322 -13.34 2.20 -7.86
N PHE A 323 -14.36 2.41 -7.05
CA PHE A 323 -14.42 1.88 -5.70
C PHE A 323 -15.62 0.95 -5.56
N THR A 324 -15.48 -0.06 -4.70
CA THR A 324 -16.62 -0.90 -4.30
C THR A 324 -17.60 -0.09 -3.44
N PRO A 325 -18.84 -0.57 -3.20
CA PRO A 325 -19.75 0.05 -2.24
C PRO A 325 -19.20 0.15 -0.80
N ARG A 326 -18.18 -0.66 -0.47
CA ARG A 326 -17.43 -0.57 0.80
C ARG A 326 -16.18 0.31 0.70
N GLY A 327 -16.03 1.10 -0.36
CA GLY A 327 -14.95 2.06 -0.53
C GLY A 327 -13.60 1.48 -0.97
N HIS A 328 -13.48 0.16 -1.18
CA HIS A 328 -12.20 -0.42 -1.61
C HIS A 328 -11.87 -0.05 -3.05
N SER A 329 -10.64 0.39 -3.29
CA SER A 329 -10.18 0.71 -4.64
C SER A 329 -10.05 -0.54 -5.49
N LEU A 330 -10.53 -0.48 -6.73
CA LEU A 330 -10.33 -1.49 -7.77
C LEU A 330 -9.13 -1.17 -8.66
N CYS A 331 -8.27 -0.25 -8.20
CA CYS A 331 -7.14 0.25 -8.93
C CYS A 331 -5.84 -0.40 -8.46
N ASP A 332 -5.08 -0.95 -9.41
CA ASP A 332 -3.79 -1.61 -9.18
C ASP A 332 -2.58 -0.67 -9.33
N CYS A 333 -2.76 0.64 -9.30
CA CYS A 333 -1.64 1.58 -9.38
C CYS A 333 -0.85 1.64 -8.06
N ALA A 334 0.37 2.17 -8.12
CA ALA A 334 1.25 2.32 -6.95
C ALA A 334 0.57 2.99 -5.75
N VAL A 335 -0.33 3.94 -6.03
CA VAL A 335 -0.98 4.76 -5.02
C VAL A 335 -2.08 3.98 -4.34
N HIS A 336 -3.02 3.40 -5.09
CA HIS A 336 -4.16 2.72 -4.51
C HIS A 336 -3.79 1.37 -3.86
N GLN A 337 -2.73 0.71 -4.31
CA GLN A 337 -2.22 -0.51 -3.66
C GLN A 337 -1.55 -0.23 -2.31
N HIS A 338 -1.00 0.97 -2.10
CA HIS A 338 -0.14 1.23 -0.94
C HIS A 338 -0.65 2.31 -0.01
N PHE A 339 -1.31 3.36 -0.50
CA PHE A 339 -1.74 4.53 0.28
C PHE A 339 -3.25 4.57 0.51
N SER A 340 -4.05 3.83 -0.27
CA SER A 340 -5.51 3.87 -0.14
C SER A 340 -5.99 3.03 1.03
N GLY A 341 -6.71 3.67 1.95
CA GLY A 341 -7.55 3.02 2.96
C GLY A 341 -9.00 3.42 2.80
N VAL A 342 -9.85 2.99 3.74
CA VAL A 342 -11.27 3.37 3.80
C VAL A 342 -11.66 3.82 5.20
N LEU A 343 -12.36 4.94 5.28
CA LEU A 343 -13.08 5.40 6.46
C LEU A 343 -14.51 4.87 6.46
N ARG A 344 -15.04 4.49 7.62
CA ARG A 344 -16.47 4.25 7.85
C ARG A 344 -17.01 5.41 8.68
N SER A 345 -17.90 6.21 8.08
CA SER A 345 -18.71 7.20 8.79
C SER A 345 -19.99 6.53 9.25
N GLU A 346 -20.21 6.51 10.56
CA GLU A 346 -21.43 6.03 11.18
C GLU A 346 -22.33 7.20 11.56
N LEU A 347 -23.64 7.04 11.36
CA LEU A 347 -24.65 7.97 11.79
C LEU A 347 -25.77 7.22 12.51
N ALA A 348 -25.80 7.32 13.84
CA ALA A 348 -26.74 6.59 14.70
C ALA A 348 -27.82 7.53 15.24
N CYS A 349 -29.09 7.14 15.12
CA CYS A 349 -30.20 7.89 15.71
C CYS A 349 -30.20 7.75 17.23
N GLY A 350 -30.19 8.87 17.96
CA GLY A 350 -30.21 8.87 19.42
C GLY A 350 -31.52 8.40 20.05
N SER A 351 -32.61 8.33 19.28
CA SER A 351 -33.92 7.88 19.75
C SER A 351 -34.14 6.38 19.54
N CYS A 352 -34.01 5.90 18.29
CA CYS A 352 -34.29 4.49 17.96
C CYS A 352 -33.05 3.61 17.81
N GLY A 353 -31.84 4.18 17.88
CA GLY A 353 -30.57 3.46 17.72
C GLY A 353 -30.27 2.98 16.29
N ASN A 354 -31.11 3.30 15.30
CA ASN A 354 -30.84 2.91 13.92
C ASN A 354 -29.59 3.61 13.40
N ALA A 355 -28.60 2.84 12.94
CA ALA A 355 -27.35 3.35 12.39
C ALA A 355 -27.27 3.16 10.87
N SER A 356 -26.66 4.12 10.18
CA SER A 356 -26.25 3.98 8.78
C SER A 356 -24.74 4.16 8.66
N HIS A 357 -24.16 3.56 7.61
CA HIS A 357 -22.72 3.61 7.36
C HIS A 357 -22.44 4.12 5.95
N LYS A 358 -21.48 5.03 5.83
CA LYS A 358 -20.90 5.48 4.56
C LYS A 358 -19.41 5.15 4.54
N PHE A 359 -18.92 4.62 3.43
CA PHE A 359 -17.53 4.22 3.27
C PHE A 359 -16.82 5.17 2.31
N ASP A 360 -15.78 5.85 2.81
CA ASP A 360 -15.07 6.89 2.09
C ASP A 360 -13.59 6.53 1.94
N PRO A 361 -13.07 6.38 0.70
CA PRO A 361 -11.65 6.16 0.47
C PRO A 361 -10.82 7.35 0.96
N PHE A 362 -9.61 7.07 1.47
CA PHE A 362 -8.65 8.09 1.86
C PHE A 362 -7.23 7.72 1.43
N LEU A 363 -6.36 8.73 1.27
CA LEU A 363 -4.91 8.57 1.05
C LEU A 363 -4.07 9.04 2.25
N ASP A 364 -4.66 9.89 3.09
CA ASP A 364 -4.09 10.40 4.34
C ASP A 364 -5.17 10.59 5.40
N VAL A 365 -4.75 10.72 6.65
CA VAL A 365 -5.61 11.10 7.78
C VAL A 365 -5.13 12.43 8.33
N SER A 366 -5.92 13.48 8.08
CA SER A 366 -5.66 14.81 8.60
C SER A 366 -6.26 14.99 10.00
N VAL A 367 -5.40 15.15 11.01
CA VAL A 367 -5.79 15.34 12.42
C VAL A 367 -5.68 16.80 12.83
N SER A 368 -6.65 17.28 13.61
CA SER A 368 -6.67 18.66 14.12
C SER A 368 -6.04 18.73 15.50
N LEU A 369 -5.27 19.80 15.76
CA LEU A 369 -4.81 20.12 17.11
C LEU A 369 -5.95 20.78 17.89
N ASN A 370 -5.95 20.57 19.22
CA ASN A 370 -6.95 21.16 20.09
C ASN A 370 -6.70 22.65 20.28
N ASP A 371 -7.74 23.45 20.05
CA ASP A 371 -7.77 24.84 20.49
C ASP A 371 -7.96 24.89 22.01
N GLU A 372 -6.87 25.08 22.75
CA GLU A 372 -6.87 25.34 24.20
C GLU A 372 -7.81 26.51 24.60
N LYS A 373 -8.25 27.35 23.65
CA LYS A 373 -9.17 28.47 23.89
C LYS A 373 -10.66 28.13 23.94
N ASN A 374 -11.08 26.93 23.49
CA ASN A 374 -12.49 26.52 23.51
C ASN A 374 -12.98 25.94 24.85
N LYS A 375 -12.13 25.88 25.88
CA LYS A 375 -12.54 25.57 27.27
C LYS A 375 -13.08 26.80 28.03
N SER A 376 -13.43 27.88 27.33
CA SER A 376 -14.10 29.05 27.91
C SER A 376 -15.63 28.90 27.91
N SER A 377 -16.16 27.79 28.44
CA SER A 377 -17.56 27.76 28.87
C SER A 377 -17.79 26.81 30.05
N LYS A 378 -18.21 27.46 31.16
CA LYS A 378 -18.67 26.97 32.46
C LYS A 378 -17.59 26.48 33.44
N GLY A 379 -17.33 27.39 34.39
CA GLY A 379 -16.42 27.21 35.52
C GLY A 379 -16.66 25.93 36.31
N GLU A 380 -15.62 25.11 36.34
CA GLU A 380 -15.19 24.39 37.52
C GLU A 380 -13.69 24.62 37.63
N LYS A 381 -13.24 25.16 38.76
CA LYS A 381 -11.82 25.27 39.09
C LYS A 381 -11.27 23.86 39.24
N ARG A 382 -10.75 23.27 38.17
CA ARG A 382 -9.84 22.14 38.27
C ARG A 382 -8.45 22.67 38.56
N GLU A 383 -7.91 22.21 39.67
CA GLU A 383 -6.52 22.42 40.08
C GLU A 383 -5.56 22.08 38.94
N ALA A 384 -4.43 22.78 38.88
CA ALA A 384 -3.38 22.59 37.90
C ALA A 384 -2.77 21.18 38.02
N SER A 385 -3.40 20.19 37.38
CA SER A 385 -2.89 18.82 37.26
C SER A 385 -2.27 18.63 35.89
N GLU A 386 -0.95 18.38 35.88
CA GLU A 386 -0.10 17.84 34.80
C GLU A 386 -0.36 18.31 33.36
N SER A 387 0.68 18.91 32.75
CA SER A 387 0.79 19.11 31.31
C SER A 387 0.46 17.80 30.58
N SER A 388 -0.77 17.65 30.09
CA SER A 388 -1.18 16.46 29.35
C SER A 388 -0.45 16.49 28.01
N THR A 389 0.61 15.70 27.88
CA THR A 389 1.35 15.51 26.64
C THR A 389 0.39 15.08 25.52
N THR A 390 0.37 15.85 24.44
CA THR A 390 -0.47 15.54 23.27
C THR A 390 0.23 14.49 22.42
N THR A 391 -0.44 13.37 22.17
CA THR A 391 0.08 12.25 21.39
C THR A 391 -0.70 12.07 20.10
N ILE A 392 -0.10 11.47 19.07
CA ILE A 392 -0.82 11.14 17.83
C ILE A 392 -2.04 10.25 18.10
N GLU A 393 -1.94 9.32 19.05
CA GLU A 393 -3.05 8.48 19.49
C GLU A 393 -4.18 9.32 20.12
N SER A 394 -3.86 10.36 20.90
CA SER A 394 -4.88 11.26 21.46
C SER A 394 -5.60 12.05 20.37
N LEU A 395 -4.89 12.50 19.33
CA LEU A 395 -5.48 13.17 18.18
C LEU A 395 -6.34 12.22 17.34
N LEU A 396 -5.95 10.95 17.22
CA LEU A 396 -6.77 9.91 16.58
C LEU A 396 -8.03 9.57 17.37
N ARG A 397 -7.96 9.56 18.71
CA ARG A 397 -9.15 9.42 19.57
C ARG A 397 -10.12 10.58 19.33
N GLN A 398 -9.61 11.79 19.16
CA GLN A 398 -10.44 12.95 18.84
C GLN A 398 -11.02 12.87 17.43
N PHE A 399 -10.23 12.47 16.44
CA PHE A 399 -10.68 12.25 15.07
C PHE A 399 -11.84 11.24 15.02
N ALA A 400 -11.74 10.17 15.82
CA ALA A 400 -12.76 9.13 15.91
C ALA A 400 -13.86 9.40 16.96
N ALA A 401 -13.81 10.55 17.64
CA ALA A 401 -14.78 10.89 18.67
C ALA A 401 -16.16 11.07 18.07
N GLU A 402 -17.17 10.67 18.85
CA GLU A 402 -18.56 10.86 18.48
C GLU A 402 -18.95 12.34 18.60
N GLU A 403 -19.60 12.84 17.55
CA GLU A 403 -20.17 14.18 17.47
C GLU A 403 -21.70 14.10 17.61
N GLU A 404 -22.26 14.86 18.55
CA GLU A 404 -23.70 14.97 18.73
C GLU A 404 -24.31 16.04 17.80
N LEU A 405 -25.11 15.59 16.85
CA LEU A 405 -25.87 16.41 15.91
C LEU A 405 -27.25 16.74 16.50
N ARG A 406 -27.32 17.84 17.26
CA ARG A 406 -28.53 18.34 17.95
C ARG A 406 -28.93 19.75 17.51
N GLY A 407 -30.10 20.21 17.95
CA GLY A 407 -30.62 21.55 17.63
C GLY A 407 -30.84 21.73 16.14
N SER A 408 -30.25 22.77 15.55
CA SER A 408 -30.34 23.05 14.10
C SER A 408 -29.70 21.98 13.22
N ASN A 409 -28.85 21.11 13.78
CA ASN A 409 -28.13 20.08 13.05
C ASN A 409 -28.80 18.70 13.15
N GLN A 410 -30.02 18.61 13.68
CA GLN A 410 -30.76 17.34 13.74
C GLN A 410 -30.94 16.73 12.35
N VAL A 411 -30.93 15.39 12.30
CA VAL A 411 -31.11 14.63 11.06
C VAL A 411 -32.47 13.94 11.07
N TYR A 412 -33.13 13.89 9.91
CA TYR A 412 -34.39 13.19 9.76
C TYR A 412 -34.19 11.68 9.86
N CYS A 413 -34.78 11.04 10.87
CA CYS A 413 -34.74 9.60 11.03
C CYS A 413 -35.96 8.97 10.34
N VAL A 414 -35.74 8.17 9.29
CA VAL A 414 -36.82 7.48 8.56
C VAL A 414 -37.64 6.57 9.47
N ARG A 415 -37.00 5.88 10.42
CA ARG A 415 -37.66 4.95 11.36
C ARG A 415 -38.51 5.67 12.41
N CYS A 416 -38.08 6.85 12.87
CA CYS A 416 -38.87 7.66 13.80
C CYS A 416 -39.85 8.60 13.08
N SER A 417 -39.71 8.72 11.76
CA SER A 417 -40.43 9.67 10.90
C SER A 417 -40.40 11.12 11.40
N ASN A 418 -39.31 11.54 12.06
CA ASN A 418 -39.11 12.88 12.59
C ASN A 418 -37.61 13.24 12.67
N TYR A 419 -37.30 14.53 12.81
CA TYR A 419 -35.95 15.02 13.12
C TYR A 419 -35.55 14.58 14.53
N GLN A 420 -34.38 13.96 14.62
CA GLN A 420 -33.84 13.43 15.86
C GLN A 420 -32.41 13.91 16.04
N THR A 421 -31.97 13.98 17.29
CA THR A 421 -30.55 14.01 17.60
C THR A 421 -29.89 12.75 17.05
N HIS A 422 -28.79 12.92 16.32
CA HIS A 422 -27.97 11.82 15.82
C HIS A 422 -26.55 11.93 16.33
N TYR A 423 -25.87 10.80 16.37
CA TYR A 423 -24.48 10.69 16.77
C TYR A 423 -23.67 10.26 15.55
N LYS A 424 -22.68 11.08 15.18
CA LYS A 424 -21.81 10.84 14.03
C LYS A 424 -20.42 10.47 14.52
N SER A 425 -19.84 9.41 13.97
CA SER A 425 -18.45 9.04 14.25
C SER A 425 -17.73 8.59 12.98
N LEU A 426 -16.41 8.73 12.99
CA LEU A 426 -15.52 8.25 11.92
C LEU A 426 -14.59 7.18 12.48
N ASN A 427 -14.36 6.12 11.72
CA ASN A 427 -13.35 5.11 12.07
C ASN A 427 -12.67 4.53 10.83
N LEU A 428 -11.52 3.92 11.03
CA LEU A 428 -10.70 3.34 9.96
C LEU A 428 -11.24 1.94 9.62
N HIS A 429 -11.97 1.81 8.51
CA HIS A 429 -12.53 0.52 8.10
C HIS A 429 -11.44 -0.42 7.57
N THR A 430 -10.63 0.08 6.63
CA THR A 430 -9.44 -0.61 6.13
C THR A 430 -8.23 0.30 6.13
N LEU A 431 -7.09 -0.27 6.48
CA LEU A 431 -5.83 0.45 6.63
C LEU A 431 -4.92 0.24 5.41
N PRO A 432 -4.23 1.28 4.93
CA PRO A 432 -3.27 1.18 3.83
C PRO A 432 -1.95 0.56 4.28
N ASN A 433 -1.11 0.13 3.32
CA ASN A 433 0.25 -0.32 3.62
C ASN A 433 1.16 0.82 4.09
N VAL A 434 0.91 2.03 3.57
CA VAL A 434 1.54 3.29 3.93
C VAL A 434 0.47 4.21 4.48
N LEU A 435 0.52 4.50 5.77
CA LEU A 435 -0.40 5.40 6.45
C LEU A 435 0.25 6.77 6.62
N VAL A 436 -0.36 7.79 6.05
CA VAL A 436 0.10 9.18 6.17
C VAL A 436 -0.80 9.93 7.14
N PHE A 437 -0.21 10.56 8.15
CA PHE A 437 -0.90 11.55 8.98
C PHE A 437 -0.46 12.94 8.59
N HIS A 438 -1.43 13.83 8.45
CA HIS A 438 -1.20 15.27 8.33
C HIS A 438 -1.69 15.95 9.62
N ILE A 439 -0.79 16.64 10.32
CA ILE A 439 -1.15 17.44 11.49
C ILE A 439 -1.48 18.84 11.02
N ARG A 440 -2.76 19.25 11.13
CA ARG A 440 -3.26 20.56 10.69
C ARG A 440 -2.72 21.69 11.57
N ARG A 441 -1.49 22.10 11.31
CA ARG A 441 -0.80 23.17 12.05
C ARG A 441 -1.07 24.55 11.49
N LEU A 442 -1.36 24.65 10.19
CA LEU A 442 -1.55 25.93 9.51
C LEU A 442 -3.03 26.32 9.59
N ASP A 443 -3.35 27.32 10.41
CA ASP A 443 -4.69 27.89 10.52
C ASP A 443 -4.77 29.15 9.66
N PHE A 444 -5.20 28.98 8.41
CA PHE A 444 -5.39 30.08 7.47
C PHE A 444 -6.50 31.04 7.86
N TYR A 445 -7.48 30.60 8.67
CA TYR A 445 -8.54 31.50 9.13
C TYR A 445 -8.01 32.48 10.17
N ARG A 446 -7.21 31.99 11.13
CA ARG A 446 -6.58 32.83 12.16
C ARG A 446 -5.21 33.38 11.77
N GLN A 447 -4.70 33.03 10.59
CA GLN A 447 -3.38 33.43 10.10
C GLN A 447 -2.25 33.09 11.10
N GLN A 448 -2.30 31.90 11.70
CA GLN A 448 -1.31 31.46 12.70
C GLN A 448 -0.90 30.01 12.49
N LYS A 449 0.33 29.66 12.91
CA LYS A 449 0.78 28.28 13.04
C LYS A 449 0.62 27.77 14.47
N LEU A 450 0.08 26.57 14.61
CA LEU A 450 -0.03 25.86 15.88
C LEU A 450 1.28 25.14 16.22
N MET A 451 1.96 25.65 17.25
CA MET A 451 3.29 25.20 17.69
C MET A 451 3.25 24.05 18.72
N GLN A 452 2.05 23.55 19.07
CA GLN A 452 1.87 22.47 20.05
C GLN A 452 2.70 21.24 19.67
N ASN A 453 3.54 20.76 20.60
CA ASN A 453 4.29 19.53 20.38
C ASN A 453 3.34 18.33 20.36
N VAL A 454 3.57 17.40 19.43
CA VAL A 454 2.81 16.15 19.33
C VAL A 454 3.80 15.01 19.39
N GLN A 455 3.68 14.16 20.41
CA GLN A 455 4.49 12.95 20.52
C GLN A 455 3.93 11.87 19.59
N PHE A 456 4.83 11.15 18.93
CA PHE A 456 4.48 10.04 18.04
C PHE A 456 5.52 8.92 18.16
N PRO A 457 5.10 7.64 18.17
CA PRO A 457 6.03 6.52 18.34
C PRO A 457 6.80 6.22 17.05
N LEU A 458 8.13 6.11 17.11
CA LEU A 458 8.92 5.73 15.93
C LEU A 458 8.66 4.29 15.46
N THR A 459 8.22 3.43 16.37
CA THR A 459 7.90 2.02 16.09
C THR A 459 6.68 1.59 16.86
N GLY A 460 5.92 0.65 16.32
CA GLY A 460 4.88 -0.05 17.05
C GLY A 460 3.57 0.72 17.21
N LEU A 461 3.28 1.70 16.34
CA LEU A 461 2.00 2.40 16.35
C LEU A 461 0.86 1.40 16.07
N ASN A 462 0.03 1.14 17.08
CA ASN A 462 -1.09 0.21 16.96
C ASN A 462 -2.37 0.93 16.55
N MET A 463 -2.85 0.63 15.35
CA MET A 463 -4.04 1.24 14.77
C MET A 463 -5.34 0.52 15.11
N ARG A 464 -5.30 -0.70 15.67
CA ARG A 464 -6.50 -1.51 15.97
C ARG A 464 -7.56 -0.75 16.79
N PRO A 465 -7.21 0.02 17.83
CA PRO A 465 -8.21 0.75 18.62
C PRO A 465 -9.02 1.79 17.84
N PHE A 466 -8.55 2.19 16.66
CA PHE A 466 -9.17 3.21 15.81
C PHE A 466 -9.87 2.60 14.59
N THR A 467 -9.86 1.28 14.44
CA THR A 467 -10.53 0.60 13.33
C THR A 467 -11.97 0.24 13.66
N SER A 468 -12.79 0.01 12.62
CA SER A 468 -14.15 -0.49 12.82
C SER A 468 -14.17 -1.78 13.65
N VAL A 469 -13.23 -2.70 13.40
CA VAL A 469 -13.11 -3.96 14.15
C VAL A 469 -12.83 -3.71 15.64
N GLY A 470 -11.82 -2.89 15.96
CA GLY A 470 -11.47 -2.63 17.35
C GLY A 470 -12.55 -1.88 18.12
N ILE A 471 -13.27 -0.97 17.45
CA ILE A 471 -14.38 -0.22 18.05
C ILE A 471 -15.59 -1.13 18.29
N ASP A 472 -15.98 -1.93 17.29
CA ASP A 472 -17.11 -2.84 17.38
C ASP A 472 -16.89 -3.87 18.51
N GLU A 473 -15.70 -4.46 18.60
CA GLU A 473 -15.30 -5.38 19.69
C GLU A 473 -15.35 -4.73 21.08
N ALA A 474 -14.87 -3.48 21.21
CA ALA A 474 -14.91 -2.77 22.47
C ALA A 474 -16.35 -2.45 22.90
N SER A 475 -17.24 -2.19 21.93
CA SER A 475 -18.66 -1.95 22.19
C SER A 475 -19.40 -3.22 22.62
N ASP A 476 -19.09 -4.36 22.01
CA ASP A 476 -19.68 -5.66 22.34
C ASP A 476 -19.26 -6.15 23.72
N ARG A 477 -17.99 -5.93 24.11
CA ARG A 477 -17.49 -6.22 25.46
C ARG A 477 -18.22 -5.42 26.54
N LYS A 478 -18.62 -4.17 26.26
CA LYS A 478 -19.41 -3.35 27.20
C LYS A 478 -20.86 -3.83 27.32
N LYS A 479 -21.39 -4.54 26.33
CA LYS A 479 -22.76 -5.08 26.32
C LYS A 479 -22.88 -6.50 26.89
N ARG A 480 -21.78 -7.25 26.97
CA ARG A 480 -21.75 -8.65 27.38
C ARG A 480 -21.15 -8.84 28.78
N ASP A 481 -21.98 -8.70 29.81
CA ASP A 481 -21.89 -9.57 30.97
C ASP A 481 -22.43 -10.95 30.56
N SER A 482 -21.55 -11.95 30.42
CA SER A 482 -21.84 -13.39 30.17
C SER A 482 -21.78 -13.90 28.71
N LYS A 483 -20.77 -14.78 28.50
CA LYS A 483 -20.73 -15.97 27.63
C LYS A 483 -21.41 -15.91 26.25
N SER A 484 -20.65 -15.55 25.22
CA SER A 484 -20.59 -16.32 23.94
C SER A 484 -19.49 -15.74 23.05
N ALA A 485 -18.33 -16.40 22.96
CA ALA A 485 -17.28 -16.00 22.02
C ALA A 485 -17.71 -16.34 20.60
N VAL A 486 -17.78 -15.35 19.71
CA VAL A 486 -18.01 -15.57 18.28
C VAL A 486 -16.73 -16.14 17.68
N ASN A 487 -16.85 -17.22 16.90
CA ASN A 487 -15.78 -17.90 16.19
C ASN A 487 -15.23 -17.04 15.03
N GLY A 488 -14.45 -16.01 15.35
CA GLY A 488 -13.57 -15.34 14.39
C GLY A 488 -12.22 -16.06 14.31
N ARG A 489 -11.60 -16.04 13.12
CA ARG A 489 -10.19 -16.46 12.95
C ARG A 489 -9.34 -15.60 13.90
N PRO A 490 -8.34 -16.15 14.62
CA PRO A 490 -7.42 -15.31 15.38
C PRO A 490 -6.67 -14.40 14.40
N GLU A 491 -7.08 -13.14 14.33
CA GLU A 491 -6.41 -12.11 13.54
C GLU A 491 -5.04 -11.84 14.16
N ASP A 492 -3.99 -11.84 13.34
CA ASP A 492 -2.63 -11.57 13.81
C ASP A 492 -2.54 -10.11 14.28
N PRO A 493 -2.23 -9.84 15.57
CA PRO A 493 -2.09 -8.48 16.08
C PRO A 493 -1.09 -7.62 15.28
N SER A 494 -0.12 -8.26 14.60
CA SER A 494 0.86 -7.60 13.75
C SER A 494 0.24 -6.85 12.57
N GLU A 495 -0.98 -7.22 12.17
CA GLU A 495 -1.70 -6.61 11.07
C GLU A 495 -2.05 -5.14 11.31
N TYR A 496 -2.10 -4.66 12.55
CA TYR A 496 -2.48 -3.28 12.84
C TYR A 496 -1.30 -2.40 13.27
N VAL A 497 -0.09 -2.94 13.19
CA VAL A 497 1.11 -2.31 13.73
C VAL A 497 1.93 -1.65 12.62
N TYR A 498 2.28 -0.40 12.83
CA TYR A 498 3.02 0.43 11.91
C TYR A 498 4.33 0.94 12.53
N ASP A 499 5.34 1.13 11.70
CA ASP A 499 6.59 1.78 12.09
C ASP A 499 6.80 3.04 11.24
N LEU A 500 7.30 4.10 11.86
CA LEU A 500 7.55 5.38 11.20
C LEU A 500 8.74 5.24 10.25
N VAL A 501 8.61 5.72 9.03
CA VAL A 501 9.67 5.71 8.02
C VAL A 501 10.11 7.10 7.57
N ALA A 502 9.24 8.11 7.70
CA ALA A 502 9.60 9.49 7.42
C ALA A 502 8.75 10.50 8.20
N VAL A 503 9.33 11.67 8.45
CA VAL A 503 8.66 12.85 9.02
C VAL A 503 8.98 14.04 8.14
N VAL A 504 7.98 14.80 7.72
CA VAL A 504 8.18 16.12 7.13
C VAL A 504 7.86 17.15 8.19
N ASN A 505 8.79 18.08 8.45
CA ASN A 505 8.59 19.20 9.38
C ASN A 505 8.39 20.49 8.62
N HIS A 506 7.62 21.40 9.19
CA HIS A 506 7.55 22.80 8.76
C HIS A 506 8.15 23.70 9.83
N HIS A 507 9.13 24.51 9.46
CA HIS A 507 9.80 25.50 10.30
C HIS A 507 9.28 26.91 10.01
N GLY A 508 9.30 27.79 11.00
CA GLY A 508 8.71 29.13 10.92
C GLY A 508 7.37 29.24 11.66
N GLU A 509 6.95 30.46 11.93
CA GLU A 509 5.75 30.79 12.74
C GLU A 509 4.53 31.19 11.89
N SER A 510 4.73 31.43 10.60
CA SER A 510 3.71 31.95 9.67
C SER A 510 3.02 30.83 8.89
N VAL A 511 1.80 31.10 8.43
CA VAL A 511 1.09 30.28 7.43
C VAL A 511 1.49 30.64 5.99
N ASN A 512 2.05 31.83 5.79
CA ASN A 512 2.41 32.37 4.48
C ASN A 512 3.87 32.08 4.09
N GLY A 513 4.64 31.47 4.99
CA GLY A 513 5.99 31.06 4.66
C GLY A 513 6.75 30.41 5.80
N GLY A 514 7.73 29.61 5.39
CA GLY A 514 8.55 28.80 6.27
C GLY A 514 9.52 27.92 5.48
N HIS A 515 10.05 26.91 6.14
CA HIS A 515 11.03 26.00 5.54
C HIS A 515 10.69 24.56 5.86
N TYR A 516 10.73 23.68 4.85
CA TYR A 516 10.44 22.27 5.04
C TYR A 516 11.71 21.43 5.06
N THR A 517 11.75 20.49 5.99
CA THR A 517 12.81 19.48 6.11
C THR A 517 12.19 18.11 6.26
N SER A 518 12.96 17.04 6.00
CA SER A 518 12.46 15.68 6.21
C SER A 518 13.45 14.82 6.97
N TYR A 519 12.96 14.11 7.99
CA TYR A 519 13.64 12.96 8.56
C TYR A 519 13.22 11.69 7.83
N VAL A 520 14.16 10.82 7.54
CA VAL A 520 13.93 9.53 6.89
C VAL A 520 14.69 8.44 7.62
N ARG A 521 14.05 7.28 7.79
CA ARG A 521 14.69 6.09 8.37
C ARG A 521 15.32 5.23 7.27
N ASP A 522 16.64 5.07 7.32
CA ASP A 522 17.38 4.27 6.34
C ASP A 522 17.22 2.74 6.55
N GLU A 523 17.78 1.94 5.65
CA GLU A 523 17.64 0.48 5.66
C GLU A 523 18.34 -0.19 6.86
N VAL A 524 19.20 0.54 7.56
CA VAL A 524 19.87 0.10 8.80
C VAL A 524 19.30 0.79 10.05
N GLN A 525 18.07 1.31 9.96
CA GLN A 525 17.31 1.89 11.07
C GLN A 525 17.95 3.14 11.69
N ARG A 526 18.73 3.91 10.90
CA ARG A 526 19.24 5.23 11.32
C ARG A 526 18.35 6.33 10.78
N TRP A 527 18.22 7.40 11.54
CA TRP A 527 17.51 8.60 11.12
C TRP A 527 18.44 9.57 10.41
N ILE A 528 17.99 10.04 9.25
CA ILE A 528 18.71 10.96 8.37
C ILE A 528 17.85 12.20 8.20
N LEU A 529 18.41 13.35 8.54
CA LEU A 529 17.83 14.65 8.24
C LEU A 529 18.28 15.06 6.84
N PHE A 530 17.30 15.38 6.00
CA PHE A 530 17.48 16.06 4.73
C PHE A 530 16.96 17.48 4.87
N ASP A 531 17.89 18.43 4.78
CA ASP A 531 17.64 19.86 4.72
C ASP A 531 18.20 20.39 3.39
N ASP A 532 17.38 20.28 2.35
CA ASP A 532 17.80 20.49 0.97
C ASP A 532 19.11 19.74 0.65
N VAL A 533 20.22 20.46 0.44
CA VAL A 533 21.53 19.87 0.09
C VAL A 533 22.24 19.25 1.29
N GLU A 534 21.88 19.65 2.52
CA GLU A 534 22.50 19.18 3.74
C GLU A 534 21.87 17.85 4.16
N VAL A 535 22.74 16.87 4.42
CA VAL A 535 22.33 15.53 4.82
C VAL A 535 23.12 15.09 6.04
N THR A 536 22.43 14.91 7.15
CA THR A 536 23.06 14.58 8.43
C THR A 536 22.39 13.36 9.06
N THR A 537 23.16 12.57 9.81
CA THR A 537 22.60 11.48 10.62
C THR A 537 22.27 12.04 11.99
N VAL A 538 21.06 11.79 12.46
CA VAL A 538 20.52 12.36 13.71
C VAL A 538 20.10 11.23 14.66
N PRO A 539 20.07 11.47 15.98
CA PRO A 539 19.56 10.51 16.93
C PRO A 539 18.03 10.46 16.92
N ALA A 540 17.46 9.38 17.43
CA ALA A 540 16.03 9.10 17.38
C ALA A 540 15.19 10.08 18.21
N ASP A 541 15.73 10.55 19.34
CA ASP A 541 15.11 11.53 20.23
C ASP A 541 14.90 12.89 19.56
N GLU A 542 15.81 13.30 18.67
CA GLU A 542 15.62 14.51 17.87
C GLU A 542 14.38 14.40 16.97
N VAL A 543 14.17 13.22 16.36
CA VAL A 543 13.01 12.96 15.50
C VAL A 543 11.71 12.90 16.32
N GLU A 544 11.71 12.21 17.47
CA GLU A 544 10.53 12.09 18.34
C GLU A 544 10.03 13.44 18.88
N ASN A 545 10.92 14.42 19.01
CA ASN A 545 10.61 15.75 19.52
C ASN A 545 10.46 16.80 18.42
N SER A 546 10.46 16.40 17.14
CA SER A 546 10.36 17.34 16.03
C SER A 546 8.93 17.89 15.85
N GLN A 547 8.81 19.08 15.23
CA GLN A 547 7.51 19.65 14.86
C GLN A 547 6.95 18.97 13.60
N ALA A 548 6.57 17.70 13.73
CA ALA A 548 6.02 16.91 12.64
C ALA A 548 4.81 17.60 12.00
N TYR A 549 4.87 17.77 10.68
CA TYR A 549 3.78 18.25 9.83
C TYR A 549 3.12 17.08 9.10
N LEU A 550 3.93 16.22 8.48
CA LEU A 550 3.51 14.93 7.93
C LEU A 550 4.26 13.79 8.63
N LEU A 551 3.54 12.71 8.96
CA LEU A 551 4.11 11.46 9.46
C LEU A 551 3.80 10.34 8.47
N CYS A 552 4.82 9.64 7.99
CA CYS A 552 4.67 8.51 7.07
C CYS A 552 5.02 7.21 7.80
N TYR A 553 4.02 6.36 7.96
CA TYR A 553 4.10 5.08 8.65
C TYR A 553 3.95 3.93 7.64
N VAL A 554 4.72 2.85 7.81
CA VAL A 554 4.60 1.63 7.01
C VAL A 554 4.17 0.47 7.90
N ARG A 555 3.19 -0.29 7.42
CA ARG A 555 2.67 -1.49 8.08
C ARG A 555 3.80 -2.53 8.19
N ARG A 556 3.95 -3.18 9.35
CA ARG A 556 5.01 -4.19 9.55
C ARG A 556 4.88 -5.38 8.60
N ASN A 557 3.64 -5.79 8.30
CA ASN A 557 3.32 -6.90 7.41
C ASN A 557 2.40 -6.45 6.25
N PRO A 558 2.94 -5.75 5.24
CA PRO A 558 2.15 -5.14 4.16
C PRO A 558 1.62 -6.15 3.13
N PHE A 559 2.07 -7.41 3.17
CA PHE A 559 1.74 -8.45 2.18
C PHE A 559 0.69 -9.47 2.65
N ILE A 560 0.16 -9.34 3.88
CA ILE A 560 -0.83 -10.29 4.43
C ILE A 560 -2.25 -9.94 3.96
N ALA A 561 -2.50 -8.71 3.51
CA ALA A 561 -3.86 -8.21 3.23
C ALA A 561 -4.28 -8.26 1.75
N VAL A 562 -4.15 -9.43 1.09
CA VAL A 562 -4.77 -9.67 -0.24
C VAL A 562 -5.73 -10.86 -0.22
N ALA A 563 -6.23 -11.24 0.95
CA ALA A 563 -7.29 -12.24 1.08
C ALA A 563 -8.54 -11.59 1.68
N SER A 564 -9.33 -10.91 0.84
CA SER A 564 -10.71 -10.54 1.16
C SER A 564 -11.60 -10.70 -0.06
#